data_AF-A3JIQ8-F1
#
_entry.id   AF-A3JIQ8-F1
#
_cell.length_a   1.000
_cell.length_b   1.000
_cell.length_c   1.000
_cell.angle_alpha   90.00
_cell.angle_beta   90.00
_cell.angle_gamma   90.00
#
_symmetry.space_group_name_H-M   'P 1'
#
loop_
_entity.id
_entity.type
_entity.pdbx_description
1 polymer ?
#
loop_
_entity_poly.entity_id
_entity_poly.type
_entity_poly.pdbx_seq_one_letter_code
_entity_poly.pdbx_strand_id
1 'polypeptide(L)'
;MDEAALAAERKVAGRDLQPSGEIWATTTDSLLMGLLAPLFTQFRRKYPSIVLDVAISNELFNLTRREADVAIRPSNRPPENLIGRPLTTIGQAVYAHRSFGLTPGASVETLVSQPWIGAGPRLKDSALDQWMDNNELKAACVYRVDTLVSILSAIRSGMGLAVLPCYLADEDPDIIQLTNPIPELEYGLWFLMHPDLRGVVRIHALMDFLTEAVRAQKQRLAGPLLR
;
A
#
# COMPACT_ATOMS: atom_id res chain seq x y z
N MET A 1 -53.89 -1.38 -11.81
CA MET A 1 -52.53 -0.81 -11.98
C MET A 1 -51.60 -1.99 -11.98
N ASP A 2 -51.03 -2.28 -13.15
CA ASP A 2 -50.61 -3.63 -13.54
C ASP A 2 -49.34 -4.07 -12.80
N GLU A 3 -49.37 -5.24 -12.15
CA GLU A 3 -48.23 -5.81 -11.41
C GLU A 3 -47.04 -6.08 -12.35
N ALA A 4 -47.34 -6.32 -13.63
CA ALA A 4 -46.37 -6.41 -14.70
C ALA A 4 -45.69 -5.06 -15.01
N ALA A 5 -46.37 -3.92 -14.84
CA ALA A 5 -45.78 -2.59 -15.02
C ALA A 5 -44.83 -2.25 -13.86
N LEU A 6 -45.19 -2.59 -12.61
CA LEU A 6 -44.31 -2.44 -11.44
C LEU A 6 -43.09 -3.37 -11.49
N ALA A 7 -43.25 -4.59 -12.01
CA ALA A 7 -42.14 -5.53 -12.23
C ALA A 7 -41.24 -5.09 -13.40
N ALA A 8 -41.82 -4.50 -14.46
CA ALA A 8 -41.08 -3.90 -15.56
C ALA A 8 -40.32 -2.64 -15.12
N GLU A 9 -40.92 -1.77 -14.30
CA GLU A 9 -40.24 -0.61 -13.69
C GLU A 9 -39.10 -1.04 -12.77
N ARG A 10 -39.28 -2.10 -11.96
CA ARG A 10 -38.18 -2.69 -11.16
C ARG A 10 -37.10 -3.33 -12.04
N LYS A 11 -37.44 -3.94 -13.17
CA LYS A 11 -36.47 -4.48 -14.15
C LYS A 11 -35.79 -3.40 -14.99
N VAL A 12 -36.44 -2.26 -15.23
CA VAL A 12 -35.87 -1.10 -15.93
C VAL A 12 -34.99 -0.28 -14.97
N ALA A 13 -35.34 -0.19 -13.69
CA ALA A 13 -34.44 0.31 -12.63
C ALA A 13 -33.27 -0.65 -12.35
N GLY A 14 -33.45 -1.94 -12.62
CA GLY A 14 -32.43 -2.99 -12.56
C GLY A 14 -31.62 -3.18 -13.84
N ARG A 15 -31.86 -2.39 -14.91
CA ARG A 15 -30.94 -2.30 -16.05
C ARG A 15 -29.75 -1.47 -15.62
N ASP A 16 -28.70 -2.15 -15.18
CA ASP A 16 -27.31 -1.68 -15.08
C ASP A 16 -27.18 -0.16 -14.89
N LEU A 17 -27.56 0.36 -13.73
CA LEU A 17 -27.01 1.62 -13.26
C LEU A 17 -25.51 1.37 -13.07
N GLN A 18 -24.74 1.60 -14.13
CA GLN A 18 -23.30 1.50 -14.06
C GLN A 18 -22.83 2.38 -12.90
N PRO A 19 -21.94 1.85 -12.04
CA PRO A 19 -21.39 2.62 -10.94
C PRO A 19 -20.89 3.98 -11.43
N SER A 20 -21.34 5.06 -10.80
CA SER A 20 -21.06 6.44 -11.21
C SER A 20 -21.01 7.38 -10.00
N GLY A 21 -20.46 8.58 -10.22
CA GLY A 21 -20.27 9.60 -9.18
C GLY A 21 -18.82 9.68 -8.70
N GLU A 22 -18.60 10.30 -7.54
CA GLU A 22 -17.27 10.53 -7.00
C GLU A 22 -16.96 9.59 -5.83
N ILE A 23 -15.73 9.13 -5.73
CA ILE A 23 -15.20 8.38 -4.57
C ILE A 23 -14.01 9.16 -4.03
N TRP A 24 -14.10 9.57 -2.78
CA TRP A 24 -12.99 10.18 -2.04
C TRP A 24 -12.17 9.09 -1.36
N ALA A 25 -11.00 8.79 -1.91
CA ALA A 25 -10.10 7.78 -1.38
C ALA A 25 -8.91 8.42 -0.67
N THR A 26 -8.36 7.72 0.32
CA THR A 26 -7.05 8.07 0.88
C THR A 26 -6.08 6.89 0.92
N THR A 27 -4.80 7.19 0.72
CA THR A 27 -3.72 6.19 0.76
C THR A 27 -2.37 6.85 1.13
N THR A 28 -1.30 6.06 1.17
CA THR A 28 0.07 6.54 1.38
C THR A 28 0.75 6.86 0.04
N ASP A 29 1.78 7.69 0.08
CA ASP A 29 2.56 8.05 -1.11
C ASP A 29 3.18 6.83 -1.81
N SER A 30 3.75 5.92 -1.02
CA SER A 30 4.35 4.67 -1.46
C SER A 30 3.35 3.75 -2.15
N LEU A 31 2.16 3.57 -1.59
CA LEU A 31 1.12 2.74 -2.20
C LEU A 31 0.60 3.36 -3.49
N LEU A 32 0.41 4.68 -3.53
CA LEU A 32 -0.01 5.33 -4.77
C LEU A 32 1.03 5.08 -5.88
N MET A 33 2.31 5.32 -5.57
CA MET A 33 3.40 5.19 -6.53
C MET A 33 3.64 3.75 -6.99
N GLY A 34 3.76 2.80 -6.05
CA GLY A 34 4.20 1.42 -6.34
C GLY A 34 3.07 0.39 -6.55
N LEU A 35 1.79 0.78 -6.42
CA LEU A 35 0.68 -0.15 -6.58
C LEU A 35 -0.60 0.48 -7.15
N LEU A 36 -1.10 1.55 -6.55
CA LEU A 36 -2.50 1.97 -6.77
C LEU A 36 -2.69 2.82 -8.02
N ALA A 37 -1.73 3.63 -8.46
CA ALA A 37 -1.92 4.45 -9.66
C ALA A 37 -2.22 3.61 -10.94
N PRO A 38 -1.48 2.51 -11.22
CA PRO A 38 -1.84 1.60 -12.32
C PRO A 38 -3.20 0.93 -12.13
N LEU A 39 -3.55 0.54 -10.90
CA LEU A 39 -4.83 -0.11 -10.60
C LEU A 39 -6.01 0.86 -10.75
N PHE A 40 -5.88 2.10 -10.27
CA PHE A 40 -6.86 3.16 -10.45
C PHE A 40 -7.05 3.51 -11.93
N THR A 41 -5.98 3.48 -12.73
CA THR A 41 -6.08 3.65 -14.18
C THR A 41 -6.94 2.55 -14.82
N GLN A 42 -6.70 1.30 -14.45
CA GLN A 42 -7.50 0.16 -14.92
C GLN A 42 -8.95 0.23 -14.45
N PHE A 43 -9.17 0.60 -13.18
CA PHE A 43 -10.50 0.78 -12.61
C PHE A 43 -11.29 1.87 -13.35
N ARG A 44 -10.68 3.03 -13.62
CA ARG A 44 -11.31 4.13 -14.37
C ARG A 44 -11.67 3.73 -15.79
N ARG A 45 -10.86 2.88 -16.45
CA ARG A 45 -11.21 2.32 -17.76
C ARG A 45 -12.44 1.40 -17.69
N LYS A 46 -12.56 0.63 -16.61
CA LYS A 46 -13.72 -0.27 -16.36
C LYS A 46 -14.99 0.51 -15.96
N TYR A 47 -14.85 1.59 -15.20
CA TYR A 47 -15.95 2.42 -14.72
C TYR A 47 -15.72 3.91 -15.05
N PRO A 48 -15.90 4.31 -16.32
CA PRO A 48 -15.56 5.65 -16.80
C PRO A 48 -16.40 6.78 -16.18
N SER A 49 -17.54 6.46 -15.57
CA SER A 49 -18.40 7.42 -14.88
C SER A 49 -18.05 7.67 -13.40
N ILE A 50 -17.02 7.00 -12.85
CA ILE A 50 -16.55 7.23 -11.46
C ILE A 50 -15.33 8.14 -11.38
N VAL A 51 -15.44 9.33 -10.81
CA VAL A 51 -14.26 10.14 -10.49
C VAL A 51 -13.61 9.62 -9.20
N LEU A 52 -12.29 9.45 -9.20
CA LEU A 52 -11.50 9.18 -8.00
C LEU A 52 -10.81 10.49 -7.56
N ASP A 53 -11.18 11.01 -6.40
CA ASP A 53 -10.41 12.04 -5.69
C ASP A 53 -9.54 11.32 -4.65
N VAL A 54 -8.22 11.49 -4.69
CA VAL A 54 -7.27 10.69 -3.89
C VAL A 54 -6.39 11.59 -3.04
N ALA A 55 -6.66 11.60 -1.74
CA ALA A 55 -5.87 12.31 -0.74
C ALA A 55 -4.69 11.45 -0.25
N ILE A 56 -3.47 11.98 -0.36
CA ILE A 56 -2.25 11.31 0.09
C ILE A 56 -1.81 11.83 1.45
N SER A 57 -1.66 10.92 2.41
CA SER A 57 -1.01 11.22 3.68
C SER A 57 -0.41 9.96 4.28
N ASN A 58 0.72 10.09 4.94
CA ASN A 58 1.31 9.00 5.72
C ASN A 58 0.77 8.97 7.15
N GLU A 59 0.01 9.98 7.59
CA GLU A 59 -0.71 9.96 8.85
C GLU A 59 -2.01 9.15 8.76
N LEU A 60 -2.42 8.53 9.87
CA LEU A 60 -3.73 7.90 10.01
C LEU A 60 -4.81 8.98 9.92
N PHE A 61 -5.47 9.09 8.77
CA PHE A 61 -6.63 9.96 8.63
C PHE A 61 -7.78 9.49 9.52
N ASN A 62 -8.46 10.46 10.12
CA ASN A 62 -9.65 10.18 10.87
C ASN A 62 -10.86 10.06 9.93
N LEU A 63 -11.07 8.86 9.38
CA LEU A 63 -12.24 8.54 8.57
C LEU A 63 -13.58 8.79 9.31
N THR A 64 -13.61 8.94 10.64
CA THR A 64 -14.84 9.35 11.37
C THR A 64 -15.26 10.79 11.11
N ARG A 65 -14.36 11.66 10.62
CA ARG A 65 -14.69 13.06 10.27
C ARG A 65 -15.20 13.21 8.83
N ARG A 66 -15.46 12.09 8.12
CA ARG A 66 -15.87 12.05 6.71
C ARG A 66 -14.87 12.74 5.76
N GLU A 67 -13.60 12.75 6.12
CA GLU A 67 -12.52 13.32 5.31
C GLU A 67 -12.15 12.42 4.11
N ALA A 68 -12.67 11.19 4.05
CA ALA A 68 -12.66 10.32 2.86
C ALA A 68 -13.77 9.26 2.98
N ASP A 69 -14.21 8.72 1.83
CA ASP A 69 -15.12 7.57 1.73
C ASP A 69 -14.40 6.26 2.08
N VAL A 70 -13.19 6.10 1.56
CA VAL A 70 -12.41 4.86 1.67
C VAL A 70 -10.94 5.13 2.00
N ALA A 71 -10.32 4.22 2.73
CA ALA A 71 -8.87 4.21 2.95
C ALA A 71 -8.26 2.90 2.46
N ILE A 72 -7.19 2.99 1.67
CA ILE A 72 -6.40 1.85 1.19
C ILE A 72 -4.99 2.01 1.74
N ARG A 73 -4.64 1.25 2.79
CA ARG A 73 -3.43 1.53 3.59
C ARG A 73 -2.82 0.27 4.19
N PRO A 74 -1.49 0.22 4.43
CA PRO A 74 -0.89 -0.82 5.24
C PRO A 74 -1.27 -0.60 6.72
N SER A 75 -1.66 -1.66 7.42
CA SER A 75 -1.89 -1.64 8.85
C SER A 75 -1.95 -3.06 9.43
N ASN A 76 -1.37 -3.23 10.61
CA ASN A 76 -1.54 -4.43 11.44
C ASN A 76 -2.60 -4.24 12.54
N ARG A 77 -3.16 -3.02 12.65
CA ARG A 77 -4.19 -2.65 13.62
C ARG A 77 -5.18 -1.70 12.95
N PRO A 78 -6.00 -2.18 12.00
CA PRO A 78 -7.03 -1.34 11.40
C PRO A 78 -7.99 -0.81 12.48
N PRO A 79 -8.46 0.46 12.38
CA PRO A 79 -9.36 1.03 13.38
C PRO A 79 -10.69 0.26 13.49
N GLU A 80 -11.14 -0.02 14.72
CA GLU A 80 -12.36 -0.82 14.98
C GLU A 80 -13.65 -0.15 14.50
N ASN A 81 -13.66 1.18 14.42
CA ASN A 81 -14.81 1.97 13.97
C ASN A 81 -14.99 1.98 12.45
N LEU A 82 -14.11 1.31 11.70
CA LEU A 82 -14.18 1.17 10.25
C LEU A 82 -14.50 -0.27 9.89
N ILE A 83 -15.21 -0.43 8.77
CA ILE A 83 -15.47 -1.75 8.21
C ILE A 83 -14.63 -1.94 6.96
N GLY A 84 -14.20 -3.16 6.70
CA GLY A 84 -13.31 -3.42 5.59
C GLY A 84 -12.82 -4.85 5.55
N ARG A 85 -11.90 -5.13 4.62
CA ARG A 85 -11.30 -6.45 4.48
C ARG A 85 -9.81 -6.32 4.16
N PRO A 86 -8.99 -7.29 4.61
CA PRO A 86 -7.61 -7.39 4.15
C PRO A 86 -7.60 -7.79 2.66
N LEU A 87 -6.77 -7.12 1.87
CA LEU A 87 -6.55 -7.42 0.46
C LEU A 87 -5.42 -8.43 0.28
N THR A 88 -4.30 -8.24 0.99
CA THR A 88 -3.13 -9.13 1.02
C THR A 88 -2.19 -8.73 2.18
N THR A 89 -1.09 -9.45 2.33
CA THR A 89 0.07 -9.02 3.11
C THR A 89 1.12 -8.39 2.20
N ILE A 90 1.84 -7.39 2.72
CA ILE A 90 2.96 -6.71 2.10
C ILE A 90 4.24 -7.12 2.83
N GLY A 91 5.20 -7.67 2.09
CA GLY A 91 6.55 -7.95 2.60
C GLY A 91 7.41 -6.68 2.66
N GLN A 92 8.35 -6.68 3.60
CA GLN A 92 9.41 -5.69 3.71
C GLN A 92 10.75 -6.42 3.65
N ALA A 93 11.73 -5.88 2.94
CA ALA A 93 13.08 -6.45 2.90
C ALA A 93 14.12 -5.33 2.90
N VAL A 94 15.38 -5.69 3.11
CA VAL A 94 16.50 -4.74 2.99
C VAL A 94 16.86 -4.59 1.52
N TYR A 95 16.99 -3.33 1.07
CA TYR A 95 17.37 -2.98 -0.29
C TYR A 95 18.58 -2.06 -0.31
N ALA A 96 19.36 -2.14 -1.39
CA ALA A 96 20.44 -1.22 -1.70
C ALA A 96 20.51 -0.95 -3.20
N HIS A 97 21.23 0.09 -3.59
CA HIS A 97 21.62 0.27 -4.98
C HIS A 97 22.69 -0.75 -5.37
N ARG A 98 22.65 -1.25 -6.62
CA ARG A 98 23.60 -2.24 -7.14
C ARG A 98 25.07 -1.84 -7.05
N SER A 99 25.38 -0.54 -6.98
CA SER A 99 26.75 -0.03 -6.83
C SER A 99 27.42 -0.42 -5.51
N PHE A 100 26.66 -0.88 -4.51
CA PHE A 100 27.23 -1.38 -3.26
C PHE A 100 27.94 -2.72 -3.41
N GLY A 101 27.71 -3.45 -4.51
CA GLY A 101 28.37 -4.74 -4.75
C GLY A 101 28.02 -5.82 -3.73
N LEU A 102 26.86 -5.70 -3.08
CA LEU A 102 26.36 -6.65 -2.10
C LEU A 102 25.56 -7.77 -2.78
N THR A 103 25.56 -8.95 -2.16
CA THR A 103 24.92 -10.14 -2.71
C THR A 103 23.52 -10.34 -2.10
N PRO A 104 22.50 -10.66 -2.92
CA PRO A 104 21.20 -11.12 -2.42
C PRO A 104 21.32 -12.33 -1.48
N GLY A 105 20.45 -12.40 -0.47
CA GLY A 105 20.44 -13.47 0.53
C GLY A 105 21.42 -13.24 1.69
N ALA A 106 21.91 -12.02 1.86
CA ALA A 106 22.70 -11.62 3.02
C ALA A 106 21.87 -11.71 4.31
N SER A 107 22.52 -12.02 5.43
CA SER A 107 21.90 -11.88 6.75
C SER A 107 22.05 -10.45 7.26
N VAL A 108 21.12 -9.98 8.08
CA VAL A 108 21.10 -8.59 8.56
C VAL A 108 22.39 -8.26 9.33
N GLU A 109 22.91 -9.22 10.09
CA GLU A 109 24.14 -9.09 10.89
C GLU A 109 25.35 -8.76 10.00
N THR A 110 25.40 -9.28 8.77
CA THR A 110 26.49 -8.99 7.82
C THR A 110 26.39 -7.58 7.22
N LEU A 111 25.25 -6.92 7.35
CA LEU A 111 24.95 -5.62 6.78
C LEU A 111 25.08 -4.46 7.78
N VAL A 112 25.28 -4.74 9.07
CA VAL A 112 25.37 -3.73 10.15
C VAL A 112 26.47 -2.69 9.88
N SER A 113 27.57 -3.09 9.25
CA SER A 113 28.70 -2.21 8.93
C SER A 113 28.47 -1.27 7.74
N GLN A 114 27.38 -1.44 6.99
CA GLN A 114 27.02 -0.60 5.85
C GLN A 114 26.38 0.72 6.31
N PRO A 115 26.38 1.78 5.49
CA PRO A 115 25.59 2.97 5.78
C PRO A 115 24.09 2.65 5.65
N TRP A 116 23.30 3.04 6.65
CA TRP A 116 21.85 2.84 6.67
C TRP A 116 21.07 4.14 6.47
N ILE A 117 19.92 4.02 5.82
CA ILE A 117 18.90 5.05 5.73
C ILE A 117 17.77 4.63 6.67
N GLY A 118 17.54 5.42 7.72
CA GLY A 118 16.50 5.17 8.70
C GLY A 118 15.20 5.89 8.38
N ALA A 119 14.11 5.36 8.91
CA ALA A 119 12.89 6.11 9.07
C ALA A 119 13.08 7.20 10.15
N GLY A 120 12.78 8.45 9.81
CA GLY A 120 12.69 9.54 10.78
C GLY A 120 11.48 9.37 11.69
N PRO A 121 11.45 10.04 12.86
CA PRO A 121 10.39 9.88 13.86
C PRO A 121 8.99 10.28 13.34
N ARG A 122 8.92 11.04 12.24
CA ARG A 122 7.66 11.46 11.60
C ARG A 122 7.04 10.41 10.68
N LEU A 123 7.78 9.35 10.28
CA LEU A 123 7.19 8.23 9.54
C LEU A 123 6.20 7.43 10.42
N LYS A 124 6.38 7.49 11.76
CA LYS A 124 5.50 6.84 12.76
C LYS A 124 5.35 5.32 12.56
N ASP A 125 6.38 4.66 12.05
CA ASP A 125 6.45 3.20 11.98
C ASP A 125 7.23 2.64 13.19
N SER A 126 6.51 2.31 14.26
CA SER A 126 7.11 1.78 15.48
C SER A 126 7.70 0.38 15.31
N ALA A 127 7.16 -0.42 14.39
CA ALA A 127 7.66 -1.79 14.18
C ALA A 127 9.01 -1.74 13.46
N LEU A 128 9.13 -0.92 12.42
CA LEU A 128 10.41 -0.66 11.75
C LEU A 128 11.44 -0.04 12.71
N ASP A 129 11.03 0.97 13.49
CA ASP A 129 11.94 1.63 14.44
C ASP A 129 12.48 0.65 15.50
N GLN A 130 11.61 -0.19 16.07
CA GLN A 130 12.02 -1.23 17.03
C GLN A 130 12.89 -2.30 16.38
N TRP A 131 12.55 -2.72 15.16
CA TRP A 131 13.34 -3.72 14.43
C TRP A 131 14.74 -3.21 14.12
N MET A 132 14.89 -1.94 13.69
CA MET A 132 16.20 -1.33 13.47
C MET A 132 17.02 -1.21 14.75
N ASP A 133 16.38 -0.94 15.89
CA ASP A 133 17.04 -0.87 17.20
C ASP A 133 17.55 -2.24 17.65
N ASN A 134 16.69 -3.26 17.56
CA ASN A 134 17.01 -4.65 17.93
C ASN A 134 18.15 -5.26 17.09
N ASN A 135 18.37 -4.75 15.88
CA ASN A 135 19.44 -5.18 14.98
C ASN A 135 20.64 -4.21 14.98
N GLU A 136 20.73 -3.29 15.95
CA GLU A 136 21.83 -2.32 16.12
C GLU A 136 22.04 -1.37 14.91
N LEU A 137 21.03 -1.23 14.05
CA LEU A 137 21.13 -0.47 12.80
C LEU A 137 20.96 1.04 13.00
N LYS A 138 20.34 1.47 14.10
CA LYS A 138 20.14 2.90 14.39
C LYS A 138 21.44 3.69 14.48
N ALA A 139 22.51 3.08 14.97
CA ALA A 139 23.83 3.69 15.07
C ALA A 139 24.50 3.83 13.69
N ALA A 140 24.19 2.95 12.75
CA ALA A 140 24.70 2.96 11.39
C ALA A 140 23.91 3.90 10.44
N CYS A 141 22.81 4.49 10.91
CA CYS A 141 22.01 5.42 10.10
C CYS A 141 22.77 6.72 9.79
N VAL A 142 23.14 6.91 8.53
CA VAL A 142 23.76 8.12 8.00
C VAL A 142 22.74 9.14 7.49
N TYR A 143 21.50 8.70 7.29
CA TYR A 143 20.40 9.54 6.79
C TYR A 143 19.07 9.11 7.41
N ARG A 144 18.16 10.06 7.64
CA ARG A 144 16.81 9.80 8.15
C ARG A 144 15.78 10.68 7.46
N VAL A 145 14.70 10.08 6.97
CA VAL A 145 13.59 10.79 6.30
C VAL A 145 12.24 10.21 6.70
N ASP A 146 11.18 10.95 6.46
CA ASP A 146 9.84 10.68 6.94
C ASP A 146 8.88 10.14 5.87
N THR A 147 9.37 9.77 4.68
CA THR A 147 8.59 9.06 3.67
C THR A 147 9.36 7.92 3.02
N LEU A 148 8.66 6.81 2.72
CA LEU A 148 9.25 5.65 2.04
C LEU A 148 9.72 5.99 0.61
N VAL A 149 9.01 6.92 -0.07
CA VAL A 149 9.42 7.42 -1.39
C VAL A 149 10.76 8.16 -1.32
N SER A 150 10.99 8.93 -0.24
CA SER A 150 12.27 9.62 -0.02
C SER A 150 13.39 8.65 0.35
N ILE A 151 13.09 7.57 1.10
CA ILE A 151 14.05 6.49 1.36
C ILE A 151 14.47 5.84 0.04
N LEU A 152 13.50 5.50 -0.82
CA LEU A 152 13.77 4.95 -2.15
C LEU A 152 14.66 5.90 -2.97
N SER A 153 14.38 7.21 -2.95
CA SER A 153 15.21 8.21 -3.63
C SER A 153 16.66 8.25 -3.11
N ALA A 154 16.86 8.07 -1.80
CA ALA A 154 18.19 8.02 -1.21
C ALA A 154 18.94 6.73 -1.57
N ILE A 155 18.24 5.59 -1.63
CA ILE A 155 18.80 4.33 -2.15
C ILE A 155 19.26 4.53 -3.59
N ARG A 156 18.40 5.07 -4.48
CA ARG A 156 18.74 5.37 -5.88
C ARG A 156 19.98 6.24 -6.03
N SER A 157 20.23 7.11 -5.06
CA SER A 157 21.39 7.99 -5.03
C SER A 157 22.65 7.34 -4.45
N GLY A 158 22.59 6.05 -4.10
CA GLY A 158 23.70 5.29 -3.54
C GLY A 158 24.01 5.63 -2.08
N MET A 159 23.05 6.18 -1.32
CA MET A 159 23.33 6.68 0.03
C MET A 159 23.49 5.58 1.08
N GLY A 160 22.85 4.43 0.89
CA GLY A 160 22.91 3.33 1.86
C GLY A 160 21.84 2.27 1.65
N LEU A 161 21.70 1.42 2.67
CA LEU A 161 20.73 0.36 2.77
C LEU A 161 19.48 0.85 3.50
N ALA A 162 18.32 0.35 3.14
CA ALA A 162 17.10 0.62 3.90
C ALA A 162 16.12 -0.55 3.83
N VAL A 163 15.23 -0.62 4.80
CA VAL A 163 14.04 -1.46 4.70
C VAL A 163 13.00 -0.74 3.84
N LEU A 164 12.48 -1.42 2.82
CA LEU A 164 11.39 -0.92 1.97
C LEU A 164 10.33 -2.00 1.72
N PRO A 165 9.09 -1.59 1.38
CA PRO A 165 8.10 -2.52 0.86
C PRO A 165 8.56 -3.10 -0.47
N CYS A 166 8.43 -4.42 -0.64
CA CYS A 166 8.94 -5.07 -1.84
C CYS A 166 8.28 -4.55 -3.12
N TYR A 167 6.96 -4.30 -3.08
CA TYR A 167 6.23 -3.72 -4.22
C TYR A 167 6.77 -2.36 -4.70
N LEU A 168 7.48 -1.64 -3.83
CA LEU A 168 8.00 -0.31 -4.10
C LEU A 168 9.40 -0.35 -4.73
N ALA A 169 10.20 -1.33 -4.33
CA ALA A 169 11.61 -1.43 -4.70
C ALA A 169 11.85 -2.42 -5.86
N ASP A 170 11.08 -3.51 -5.95
CA ASP A 170 11.31 -4.62 -6.89
C ASP A 170 11.17 -4.23 -8.37
N GLU A 171 10.48 -3.13 -8.67
CA GLU A 171 10.30 -2.64 -10.05
C GLU A 171 11.49 -1.81 -10.55
N ASP A 172 12.43 -1.47 -9.66
CA ASP A 172 13.62 -0.69 -10.01
C ASP A 172 14.80 -1.61 -10.35
N PRO A 173 15.30 -1.61 -11.60
CA PRO A 173 16.38 -2.49 -11.99
C PRO A 173 17.69 -2.21 -11.25
N ASP A 174 17.94 -0.97 -10.82
CA ASP A 174 19.19 -0.58 -10.16
C ASP A 174 19.17 -0.83 -8.65
N ILE A 175 18.05 -1.29 -8.11
CA ILE A 175 17.89 -1.63 -6.70
C ILE A 175 17.84 -3.14 -6.55
N ILE A 176 18.59 -3.65 -5.58
CA ILE A 176 18.70 -5.08 -5.29
C ILE A 176 18.12 -5.38 -3.91
N GLN A 177 17.33 -6.44 -3.84
CA GLN A 177 16.87 -7.03 -2.59
C GLN A 177 18.00 -7.83 -1.95
N LEU A 178 18.39 -7.47 -0.73
CA LEU A 178 19.50 -8.10 -0.01
C LEU A 178 19.07 -9.22 0.91
N THR A 179 17.86 -9.15 1.49
CA THR A 179 17.34 -10.14 2.44
C THR A 179 16.06 -10.78 1.92
N ASN A 180 15.69 -11.94 2.46
CA ASN A 180 14.30 -12.39 2.39
C ASN A 180 13.37 -11.35 3.06
N PRO A 181 12.06 -11.38 2.76
CA PRO A 181 11.08 -10.63 3.53
C PRO A 181 11.24 -10.87 5.04
N ILE A 182 11.19 -9.78 5.80
CA ILE A 182 11.38 -9.74 7.25
C ILE A 182 10.02 -10.04 7.91
N PRO A 183 9.84 -11.20 8.57
CA PRO A 183 8.54 -11.59 9.13
C PRO A 183 7.99 -10.59 10.16
N GLU A 184 8.86 -9.94 10.93
CA GLU A 184 8.50 -8.96 11.95
C GLU A 184 7.94 -7.66 11.37
N LEU A 185 8.18 -7.41 10.08
CA LEU A 185 7.79 -6.19 9.37
C LEU A 185 6.73 -6.46 8.30
N GLU A 186 6.03 -7.59 8.35
CA GLU A 186 4.89 -7.82 7.46
C GLU A 186 3.71 -6.89 7.81
N TYR A 187 3.12 -6.27 6.79
CA TYR A 187 1.95 -5.40 6.95
C TYR A 187 0.74 -5.92 6.18
N GLY A 188 -0.43 -5.96 6.82
CA GLY A 188 -1.69 -6.18 6.11
C GLY A 188 -2.03 -4.96 5.23
N LEU A 189 -2.35 -5.16 3.96
CA LEU A 189 -2.96 -4.13 3.11
C LEU A 189 -4.47 -4.19 3.26
N TRP A 190 -5.09 -3.10 3.71
CA TRP A 190 -6.52 -3.04 3.98
C TRP A 190 -7.25 -2.12 3.03
N PHE A 191 -8.46 -2.53 2.64
CA PHE A 191 -9.50 -1.64 2.15
C PHE A 191 -10.48 -1.38 3.30
N LEU A 192 -10.59 -0.12 3.72
CA LEU A 192 -11.44 0.32 4.83
C LEU A 192 -12.44 1.36 4.32
N MET A 193 -13.63 1.36 4.89
CA MET A 193 -14.68 2.34 4.62
C MET A 193 -15.51 2.62 5.88
N HIS A 194 -16.22 3.74 5.89
CA HIS A 194 -17.19 4.02 6.95
C HIS A 194 -18.40 3.07 6.87
N PRO A 195 -19.00 2.62 7.99
CA PRO A 195 -20.19 1.77 8.00
C PRO A 195 -21.35 2.28 7.12
N ASP A 196 -21.59 3.59 7.10
CA ASP A 196 -22.63 4.23 6.27
C ASP A 196 -22.50 3.94 4.76
N LEU A 197 -21.29 3.61 4.30
CA LEU A 197 -21.00 3.35 2.89
C LEU A 197 -21.21 1.88 2.49
N ARG A 198 -21.63 1.01 3.42
CA ARG A 198 -21.88 -0.42 3.15
C ARG A 198 -22.92 -0.66 2.05
N GLY A 199 -23.83 0.27 1.78
CA GLY A 199 -24.82 0.14 0.72
C GLY A 199 -24.42 0.77 -0.62
N VAL A 200 -23.25 1.42 -0.71
CA VAL A 200 -22.91 2.27 -1.86
C VAL A 200 -22.26 1.46 -2.98
N VAL A 201 -22.98 1.33 -4.10
CA VAL A 201 -22.58 0.49 -5.25
C VAL A 201 -21.19 0.83 -5.80
N ARG A 202 -20.84 2.11 -5.96
CA ARG A 202 -19.51 2.53 -6.47
C ARG A 202 -18.36 2.16 -5.54
N ILE A 203 -18.59 2.13 -4.22
CA ILE A 203 -17.58 1.74 -3.23
C ILE A 203 -17.31 0.24 -3.31
N HIS A 204 -18.36 -0.57 -3.44
CA HIS A 204 -18.20 -2.02 -3.68
C HIS A 204 -17.52 -2.32 -5.01
N ALA A 205 -17.86 -1.59 -6.08
CA ALA A 205 -17.20 -1.74 -7.36
C ALA A 205 -15.67 -1.53 -7.24
N LEU A 206 -15.24 -0.51 -6.48
CA LEU A 206 -13.81 -0.29 -6.21
C LEU A 206 -13.21 -1.38 -5.32
N MET A 207 -13.89 -1.75 -4.22
CA MET A 207 -13.41 -2.77 -3.29
C MET A 207 -13.21 -4.12 -3.98
N ASP A 208 -14.18 -4.57 -4.78
CA ASP A 208 -14.11 -5.85 -5.47
C ASP A 208 -13.05 -5.83 -6.57
N PHE A 209 -12.96 -4.74 -7.34
CA PHE A 209 -11.90 -4.56 -8.33
C PHE A 209 -10.51 -4.63 -7.69
N LEU A 210 -10.27 -3.90 -6.60
CA LEU A 210 -8.98 -3.89 -5.92
C LEU A 210 -8.69 -5.24 -5.26
N THR A 211 -9.69 -5.91 -4.70
CA THR A 211 -9.53 -7.25 -4.12
C THR A 211 -9.02 -8.23 -5.17
N GLU A 212 -9.62 -8.25 -6.36
CA GLU A 212 -9.18 -9.12 -7.45
C GLU A 212 -7.78 -8.75 -7.96
N ALA A 213 -7.58 -7.46 -8.26
CA ALA A 213 -6.33 -6.99 -8.86
C ALA A 213 -5.12 -7.11 -7.92
N VAL A 214 -5.32 -6.90 -6.61
CA VAL A 214 -4.26 -7.08 -5.60
C VAL A 214 -3.95 -8.55 -5.38
N ARG A 215 -4.97 -9.44 -5.38
CA ARG A 215 -4.74 -10.89 -5.27
C ARG A 215 -3.91 -11.43 -6.43
N ALA A 216 -4.11 -10.92 -7.64
CA ALA A 216 -3.30 -11.27 -8.81
C ALA A 216 -1.82 -10.89 -8.65
N GLN A 217 -1.50 -9.94 -7.75
CA GLN A 217 -0.15 -9.47 -7.47
C GLN A 217 0.40 -9.99 -6.13
N LYS A 218 -0.25 -10.97 -5.50
CA LYS A 218 0.11 -11.44 -4.15
C LYS A 218 1.59 -11.81 -4.00
N GLN A 219 2.16 -12.50 -4.99
CA GLN A 219 3.59 -12.87 -4.98
C GLN A 219 4.49 -11.65 -5.03
N ARG A 220 4.22 -10.70 -5.94
CA ARG A 220 4.95 -9.43 -6.03
C ARG A 220 4.88 -8.63 -4.73
N LEU A 221 3.71 -8.60 -4.09
CA LEU A 221 3.51 -7.87 -2.84
C LEU A 221 4.16 -8.54 -1.64
N ALA A 222 4.29 -9.87 -1.65
CA ALA A 222 5.06 -10.62 -0.65
C ALA A 222 6.58 -10.47 -0.83
N GLY A 223 7.04 -10.20 -2.07
CA GLY A 223 8.43 -9.94 -2.40
C GLY A 223 9.40 -11.08 -2.09
N PRO A 224 9.11 -12.33 -2.52
CA PRO A 224 10.05 -13.41 -2.33
C PRO A 224 11.38 -13.06 -3.01
N LEU A 225 12.49 -13.36 -2.34
CA LEU A 225 13.80 -13.13 -2.89
C LEU A 225 13.97 -13.91 -4.20
N LEU A 226 14.13 -13.18 -5.31
CA LEU A 226 14.40 -13.79 -6.61
C LEU A 226 15.85 -14.30 -6.61
N ARG A 227 16.01 -15.62 -6.85
CA ARG A 227 17.32 -16.29 -6.92
C ARG A 227 17.88 -16.28 -8.33
#